data_AF-A0A6N9V7A8-F1
#
_entry.id   AF-A0A6N9V7A8-F1
#
_cell.length_a   1.000
_cell.length_b   1.000
_cell.length_c   1.000
_cell.angle_alpha   90.00
_cell.angle_beta   90.00
_cell.angle_gamma   90.00
#
_symmetry.space_group_name_H-M   'P 1'
#
loop_
_entity.id
_entity.type
_entity.pdbx_description
1 polymer ?
#
loop_
_entity_poly.entity_id
_entity_poly.type
_entity_poly.pdbx_seq_one_letter_code
_entity_poly.pdbx_strand_id
1 'polypeptide(L)' 'LGLPLGILLVLTDRGGLLQNSVANKVIGQVVNIARSMPFIILMVALMGFTRWLTGTTIGREAAIVPLAI' A
#
# COMPACT_ATOMS: atom_id res chain seq x y z
N LEU A 1 -3.61 3.86 -5.43
CA LEU A 1 -4.77 3.43 -4.58
C LEU A 1 -4.89 4.20 -3.25
N GLY A 2 -4.18 5.32 -3.08
CA GLY A 2 -4.10 6.02 -1.79
C GLY A 2 -5.38 6.72 -1.32
N LEU A 3 -6.26 7.18 -2.23
CA LEU A 3 -7.46 7.94 -1.86
C LEU A 3 -8.49 7.08 -1.08
N PRO A 4 -8.89 5.88 -1.57
CA PRO A 4 -9.79 4.99 -0.83
C PRO A 4 -9.21 4.55 0.53
N LEU A 5 -7.89 4.28 0.58
CA LEU A 5 -7.20 3.89 1.81
C LEU A 5 -7.15 5.03 2.84
N GLY A 6 -6.93 6.26 2.39
CA GLY A 6 -6.98 7.45 3.25
C GLY A 6 -8.38 7.68 3.82
N ILE A 7 -9.43 7.51 3.00
CA ILE A 7 -10.82 7.62 3.45
C ILE A 7 -11.15 6.52 4.47
N LEU A 8 -10.76 5.27 4.22
CA LEU A 8 -10.97 4.16 5.16
C LEU A 8 -10.27 4.40 6.50
N LEU A 9 -9.04 4.91 6.48
CA LEU A 9 -8.32 5.27 7.71
C LEU A 9 -9.05 6.37 8.48
N VAL A 10 -9.49 7.44 7.82
CA VAL A 10 -10.26 8.53 8.47
C VAL A 10 -11.59 8.01 9.02
N LEU A 11 -12.29 7.13 8.29
CA LEU A 11 -13.57 6.57 8.73
C LEU A 11 -13.43 5.59 9.90
N THR A 12 -12.29 4.90 10.04
CA THR A 12 -12.03 3.95 11.13
C THR A 12 -11.29 4.56 12.32
N ASP A 13 -10.90 5.83 12.24
CA ASP A 13 -10.17 6.54 13.31
C ASP A 13 -11.03 6.81 14.55
N ARG A 14 -10.39 7.20 15.66
CA ARG A 14 -11.09 7.57 16.90
C ARG A 14 -11.98 8.79 16.65
N GLY A 15 -13.28 8.56 16.48
CA GLY A 15 -14.29 9.57 16.16
C GLY A 15 -14.90 9.43 14.76
N GLY A 16 -14.47 8.45 13.96
CA GLY A 16 -15.03 8.13 12.65
C GLY A 16 -16.25 7.20 12.70
N LEU A 17 -17.02 7.15 11.60
CA LEU A 17 -18.27 6.38 11.46
C LEU A 17 -18.13 4.87 11.71
N LEU A 18 -16.95 4.29 11.43
CA LEU A 18 -16.64 2.86 11.56
C LEU A 18 -15.55 2.64 12.61
N GLN A 19 -15.66 3.35 13.74
CA GLN A 19 -14.66 3.40 14.81
C GLN A 19 -14.16 2.00 15.21
N ASN A 20 -13.00 1.62 14.67
CA ASN A 20 -12.33 0.36 14.97
C ASN A 20 -10.85 0.65 15.15
N SER A 21 -10.50 0.95 16.40
CA SER A 21 -9.15 1.35 16.77
C SER A 21 -8.08 0.30 16.48
N VAL A 22 -8.45 -0.99 16.41
CA VAL A 22 -7.54 -2.07 16.05
C VAL A 22 -7.30 -2.07 14.54
N ALA A 23 -8.36 -2.03 13.74
CA ALA A 23 -8.24 -1.99 12.27
C ALA A 23 -7.51 -0.73 11.80
N ASN A 24 -7.84 0.44 12.33
CA ASN A 24 -7.16 1.68 12.00
C ASN A 24 -5.67 1.61 12.37
N LYS A 25 -5.32 1.07 13.55
CA LYS A 25 -3.92 0.98 13.98
C LYS A 25 -3.10 0.03 13.10
N VAL A 26 -3.67 -1.12 12.70
CA VAL A 26 -3.01 -2.07 11.79
C VAL A 26 -2.84 -1.45 10.40
N ILE A 27 -3.91 -0.91 9.81
CA ILE A 27 -3.86 -0.29 8.48
C ILE A 27 -2.93 0.92 8.49
N GLY A 28 -2.97 1.74 9.55
CA GLY A 28 -2.13 2.92 9.72
C GLY A 28 -0.66 2.56 9.86
N GLN A 29 -0.32 1.48 10.58
CA GLN A 29 1.05 0.97 10.65
C GLN A 29 1.53 0.51 9.26
N VAL A 30 0.74 -0.26 8.53
CA VAL A 30 1.09 -0.70 7.17
C VAL A 30 1.32 0.50 6.24
N VAL A 31 0.44 1.49 6.27
CA VAL A 31 0.56 2.71 5.45
C VAL A 31 1.79 3.53 5.86
N ASN A 32 2.07 3.68 7.15
CA ASN A 32 3.26 4.40 7.61
C ASN A 32 4.56 3.67 7.22
N ILE A 33 4.58 2.34 7.27
CA ILE A 33 5.73 1.54 6.79
C ILE A 33 5.89 1.73 5.27
N ALA A 34 4.81 1.60 4.51
CA ALA A 34 4.85 1.81 3.06
C ALA A 34 5.30 3.22 2.68
N ARG A 35 4.90 4.26 3.45
CA ARG A 35 5.28 5.66 3.21
C ARG A 35 6.74 5.97 3.59
N SER A 36 7.29 5.26 4.57
CA SER A 36 8.67 5.44 5.02
C SER A 36 9.66 4.53 4.29
N MET A 37 9.18 3.48 3.62
CA MET A 37 10.01 2.65 2.74
C MET A 37 10.44 3.44 1.51
N PRO A 38 11.75 3.54 1.22
CA PRO A 38 12.24 4.09 -0.02
C PRO A 38 11.67 3.32 -1.22
N PHE A 39 11.30 4.03 -2.27
CA PHE A 39 10.70 3.45 -3.49
C PHE A 39 11.51 2.26 -4.04
N ILE A 40 12.84 2.34 -3.98
CA ILE A 40 13.75 1.30 -4.45
C ILE A 40 13.59 -0.01 -3.66
N ILE A 41 13.40 0.08 -2.33
CA ILE A 41 13.20 -1.09 -1.48
C ILE A 41 11.85 -1.74 -1.77
N LEU A 42 10.80 -0.93 -1.95
CA LEU A 42 9.46 -1.40 -2.31
C LEU A 42 9.47 -2.11 -3.67
N MET A 43 10.18 -1.57 -4.67
CA MET A 43 10.33 -2.19 -5.99
C MET A 43 10.95 -3.59 -5.89
N VAL A 44 12.01 -3.76 -5.09
CA VAL A 44 12.65 -5.06 -4.89
C VAL A 44 11.75 -6.01 -4.10
N ALA A 45 11.08 -5.52 -3.04
CA ALA A 45 10.17 -6.32 -2.22
C ALA A 45 8.96 -6.85 -3.02
N LEU A 46 8.49 -6.08 -4.00
CA LEU A 46 7.37 -6.47 -4.86
C LEU A 46 7.77 -7.32 -6.05
N MET A 47 9.05 -7.57 -6.32
CA MET A 47 9.49 -8.25 -7.55
C MET A 47 8.80 -9.61 -7.75
N GLY A 48 8.62 -10.40 -6.69
CA GLY A 48 7.87 -11.67 -6.75
C GLY A 48 6.37 -11.48 -7.00
N PHE A 49 5.77 -10.47 -6.38
CA PHE A 49 4.35 -10.12 -6.57
C PHE A 49 4.08 -9.57 -7.97
N THR A 50 4.94 -8.68 -8.46
CA THR A 50 4.90 -8.14 -9.82
C THR A 50 4.98 -9.26 -10.84
N ARG A 51 5.93 -10.20 -10.69
CA ARG A 51 6.01 -11.38 -11.57
C ARG A 51 4.72 -12.20 -11.58
N TRP A 52 4.10 -12.38 -10.42
CA TRP A 52 2.85 -13.12 -10.31
C TRP A 52 1.69 -12.39 -11.00
N LEU A 53 1.65 -11.05 -10.91
CA LEU A 53 0.56 -10.24 -11.45
C LEU A 53 0.70 -9.94 -12.95
N THR A 54 1.89 -9.58 -13.42
CA THR A 54 2.15 -9.16 -14.82
C THR A 54 2.84 -10.25 -15.64
N GLY A 55 3.25 -11.37 -15.02
CA GLY A 55 4.02 -12.44 -15.66
C GLY A 55 5.50 -12.09 -15.88
N THR A 56 5.91 -10.84 -15.67
CA THR A 56 7.28 -10.37 -15.94
C THR A 56 7.78 -9.46 -14.82
N THR A 57 9.09 -9.46 -14.59
CA THR A 57 9.76 -8.57 -13.62
C THR A 57 10.45 -7.38 -14.29
N ILE A 58 10.44 -7.33 -15.63
CA ILE A 58 11.18 -6.37 -16.44
C ILE A 58 10.27 -5.86 -17.57
N GLY A 59 10.19 -4.54 -17.72
CA GLY A 59 9.36 -3.87 -18.73
C GLY A 59 8.46 -2.80 -18.11
N ARG A 60 7.77 -2.03 -18.97
CA ARG A 60 6.89 -0.92 -18.54
C ARG A 60 5.79 -1.41 -17.61
N GLU A 61 5.20 -2.56 -17.91
CA GLU A 61 4.15 -3.20 -17.10
C GLU A 61 4.62 -3.53 -15.67
N ALA A 62 5.86 -4.02 -15.53
CA ALA A 62 6.43 -4.33 -14.23
C ALA A 62 6.78 -3.07 -13.42
N ALA A 63 7.15 -1.98 -14.09
CA ALA A 63 7.49 -0.71 -13.44
C ALA A 63 6.26 0.06 -12.94
N ILE A 64 5.07 -0.16 -13.53
CA ILE A 64 3.83 0.52 -13.13
C ILE A 64 3.36 0.07 -11.74
N VAL A 65 3.58 -1.20 -11.37
CA VAL A 65 3.11 -1.78 -10.09
C VAL A 65 3.65 -1.02 -8.86
N PRO A 66 4.97 -0.84 -8.66
CA PRO A 66 5.48 -0.07 -7.53
C PRO A 66 5.11 1.42 -7.60
N LEU A 67 4.87 1.97 -8.80
CA LEU A 67 4.52 3.39 -9.00
C LEU A 67 3.08 3.73 -8.62
N ALA A 68 2.17 2.74 -8.70
CA ALA A 68 0.73 2.92 -8.48
C ALA A 68 0.28 2.76 -7.01
N ILE A 69 1.17 2.26 -6.15
CA ILE A 69 0.91 1.96 -4.74
C ILE A 69 0.90 3.25 -3.92
#